data_AF-A0A3D9L0W4-F1
#
_entry.id   AF-A0A3D9L0W4-F1
#
_cell.length_a   1.000
_cell.length_b   1.000
_cell.length_c   1.000
_cell.angle_alpha   90.00
_cell.angle_beta   90.00
_cell.angle_gamma   90.00
#
_symmetry.space_group_name_H-M   'P 1'
#
loop_
_entity.id
_entity.type
_entity.pdbx_description
1 polymer ?
#
loop_
_entity_poly.entity_id
_entity_poly.type
_entity_poly.pdbx_seq_one_letter_code
_entity_poly.pdbx_strand_id
1 'polypeptide(L)'
;MITKSITKNLRLAAILSVFTGIATIIGCNNPIEGIERGNPPLEAGSQKIVVNTTSDDASALSNYTVKVTDPSGTDSELAATSGTLEIGSLSTGNYTIEVIKDGYVGQSGDLTVELPEDESSDYEVAIDLELTKLADPVPVDNSTGGQVGTNSGGRTNAVTMVLDIPGNAIPGTGTTDIGLTALPVLNTNPNDPSSFAFAITPLTLTLTQPSTITFDLPQALINLGVSFILKGVDGTEVPVTVDAANKQGSADITKFGIYGLALDVSITKTADVQTRSAQGNCGEDLNTTVEGKATMGAIFAQLKGKTNRSLSKTVKVQKSGQPFFQIKGTASIQRVGYTITSGNATIESGFSGFGGAKVEYSSKECHDSGG
;
A
#
# COMPACT_ATOMS: atom_id res chain seq x y z
N MET A 1 -20.98 21.40 -19.88
CA MET A 1 -19.92 20.73 -19.10
C MET A 1 -20.59 19.81 -18.10
N ILE A 2 -20.46 18.50 -18.27
CA ILE A 2 -20.99 17.50 -17.33
C ILE A 2 -19.77 16.68 -16.88
N THR A 3 -19.37 16.85 -15.63
CA THR A 3 -18.27 16.13 -15.00
C THR A 3 -18.77 14.75 -14.61
N LYS A 4 -18.36 13.70 -15.33
CA LYS A 4 -18.59 12.31 -14.91
C LYS A 4 -17.36 11.81 -14.15
N SER A 5 -17.51 11.71 -12.82
CA SER A 5 -16.61 10.91 -11.98
C SER A 5 -16.93 9.43 -12.21
N ILE A 6 -15.93 8.63 -12.54
CA ILE A 6 -16.06 7.18 -12.68
C ILE A 6 -15.05 6.54 -11.72
N THR A 7 -15.55 6.07 -10.58
CA THR A 7 -14.85 5.15 -9.69
C THR A 7 -15.08 3.73 -10.23
N LYS A 8 -14.04 3.04 -10.71
CA LYS A 8 -14.14 1.64 -11.12
C LYS A 8 -13.33 0.77 -10.16
N ASN A 9 -14.03 -0.09 -9.43
CA ASN A 9 -13.48 -1.25 -8.75
C ASN A 9 -13.23 -2.35 -9.79
N LEU A 10 -11.97 -2.79 -9.92
CA LEU A 10 -11.58 -3.85 -10.83
C LEU A 10 -11.50 -5.16 -10.03
N ARG A 11 -12.44 -6.09 -10.25
CA ARG A 11 -12.30 -7.50 -9.87
C ARG A 11 -11.91 -8.28 -11.12
N LEU A 12 -10.75 -8.91 -11.09
CA LEU A 12 -10.22 -9.74 -12.17
C LEU A 12 -10.61 -11.19 -11.88
N ALA A 13 -11.44 -11.79 -12.75
CA ALA A 13 -11.70 -13.22 -12.78
C ALA A 13 -11.07 -13.76 -14.07
N ALA A 14 -10.11 -14.67 -13.94
CA ALA A 14 -9.49 -15.36 -15.06
C ALA A 14 -10.27 -16.63 -15.38
N ILE A 15 -10.67 -16.76 -16.64
CA ILE A 15 -11.25 -17.94 -17.27
C ILE A 15 -10.08 -18.75 -17.84
N LEU A 16 -10.02 -20.05 -17.56
CA LEU A 16 -9.17 -21.00 -18.29
C LEU A 16 -10.05 -22.06 -18.95
N SER A 17 -9.98 -22.07 -20.27
CA SER A 17 -10.63 -22.99 -21.21
C SER A 17 -9.85 -24.28 -21.37
N VAL A 18 -10.53 -25.43 -21.50
CA VAL A 18 -9.95 -26.64 -22.10
C VAL A 18 -10.90 -27.21 -23.15
N PHE A 19 -10.41 -27.30 -24.38
CA PHE A 19 -10.96 -28.08 -25.49
C PHE A 19 -10.14 -29.38 -25.60
N THR A 20 -10.82 -30.51 -25.78
CA THR A 20 -10.46 -31.77 -26.49
C THR A 20 -11.26 -32.89 -25.83
N GLY A 21 -11.88 -33.86 -26.48
CA GLY A 21 -11.85 -34.36 -27.85
C GLY A 21 -12.32 -35.81 -27.71
N ILE A 22 -13.60 -36.08 -27.95
CA ILE A 22 -14.20 -37.40 -27.77
C ILE A 22 -13.78 -38.29 -28.95
N ALA A 23 -12.99 -39.32 -28.67
CA ALA A 23 -12.87 -40.50 -29.51
C ALA A 23 -12.80 -41.73 -28.62
N THR A 24 -13.76 -42.64 -28.75
CA THR A 24 -13.55 -44.06 -28.40
C THR A 24 -14.50 -44.92 -29.23
N ILE A 25 -13.91 -45.86 -29.95
CA ILE A 25 -14.56 -46.99 -30.62
C ILE A 25 -13.85 -48.25 -30.08
N ILE A 26 -14.68 -49.27 -29.78
CA ILE A 26 -14.38 -50.71 -29.59
C ILE A 26 -13.59 -51.11 -28.33
N GLY A 27 -14.30 -51.66 -27.34
CA GLY A 27 -14.62 -53.10 -27.30
C GLY A 27 -13.55 -54.07 -26.74
N CYS A 28 -14.02 -54.82 -25.72
CA CYS A 28 -13.51 -56.10 -25.18
C CYS A 28 -12.30 -56.04 -24.23
N ASN A 29 -12.56 -56.16 -22.93
CA ASN A 29 -12.46 -57.43 -22.20
C ASN A 29 -12.63 -57.21 -20.70
N ASN A 30 -13.34 -58.13 -20.06
CA ASN A 30 -13.59 -58.18 -18.62
C ASN A 30 -12.31 -57.95 -17.81
N PRO A 31 -12.24 -56.94 -16.93
CA PRO A 31 -11.31 -57.00 -15.83
C PRO A 31 -11.86 -58.03 -14.85
N ILE A 32 -11.09 -59.11 -14.70
CA ILE A 32 -10.98 -59.92 -13.49
C ILE A 32 -11.18 -58.98 -12.30
N GLU A 33 -12.10 -59.32 -11.39
CA GLU A 33 -12.27 -58.64 -10.11
C GLU A 33 -10.89 -58.50 -9.46
N GLY A 34 -10.30 -57.31 -9.63
CA GLY A 34 -9.10 -56.93 -8.92
C GLY A 34 -9.50 -56.98 -7.46
N ILE A 35 -8.78 -57.79 -6.69
CA ILE A 35 -8.77 -57.67 -5.24
C ILE A 35 -8.62 -56.18 -4.97
N GLU A 36 -9.68 -55.54 -4.47
CA GLU A 36 -9.59 -54.25 -3.80
C GLU A 36 -8.71 -54.50 -2.59
N ARG A 37 -7.39 -54.51 -2.81
CA ARG A 37 -6.48 -54.04 -1.79
C ARG A 37 -6.89 -52.58 -1.68
N GLY A 38 -7.80 -52.30 -0.76
CA GLY A 38 -7.99 -50.96 -0.27
C GLY A 38 -6.58 -50.49 0.07
N ASN A 39 -6.01 -49.65 -0.80
CA ASN A 39 -4.84 -48.91 -0.39
C ASN A 39 -5.32 -48.23 0.89
N PRO A 40 -4.72 -48.56 2.06
CA PRO A 40 -5.07 -47.86 3.27
C PRO A 40 -4.95 -46.36 2.94
N PRO A 41 -5.92 -45.53 3.37
CA PRO A 41 -5.80 -44.09 3.16
C PRO A 41 -4.39 -43.69 3.58
N LEU A 42 -3.66 -43.05 2.67
CA LEU A 42 -2.33 -42.55 2.97
C LEU A 42 -2.47 -41.71 4.25
N GLU A 43 -1.60 -41.94 5.23
CA GLU A 43 -1.64 -41.16 6.46
C GLU A 43 -1.55 -39.67 6.07
N ALA A 44 -2.42 -38.85 6.67
CA ALA A 44 -2.41 -37.42 6.41
C ALA A 44 -1.04 -36.86 6.78
N GLY A 45 -0.43 -36.12 5.85
CA GLY A 45 0.78 -35.35 6.11
C GLY A 45 0.54 -34.27 7.16
N SER A 46 1.61 -33.85 7.83
CA SER A 46 1.57 -32.78 8.80
C SER A 46 1.34 -31.43 8.11
N GLN A 47 0.26 -30.73 8.45
CA GLN A 47 -0.05 -29.40 7.92
C GLN A 47 0.04 -28.36 9.04
N LYS A 48 0.92 -27.36 8.89
CA LYS A 48 1.13 -26.34 9.93
C LYS A 48 1.54 -24.97 9.38
N ILE A 49 1.15 -23.93 10.13
CA ILE A 49 1.73 -22.59 10.02
C ILE A 49 2.81 -22.47 11.10
N VAL A 50 3.97 -21.97 10.73
CA VAL A 50 5.09 -21.69 11.64
C VAL A 50 5.16 -20.19 11.85
N VAL A 51 4.93 -19.73 13.07
CA VAL A 51 5.06 -18.32 13.47
C VAL A 51 6.42 -18.15 14.14
N ASN A 52 7.35 -17.47 13.47
CA ASN A 52 8.62 -17.10 14.06
C ASN A 52 8.55 -15.67 14.56
N THR A 53 8.96 -15.46 15.81
CA THR A 53 8.89 -14.15 16.46
C THR A 53 10.27 -13.71 16.91
N THR A 54 10.73 -12.57 16.42
CA THR A 54 12.02 -11.97 16.81
C THR A 54 11.85 -10.55 17.33
N SER A 55 12.85 -10.05 18.06
CA SER A 55 12.98 -8.63 18.37
C SER A 55 13.70 -7.87 17.27
N ASP A 56 13.71 -6.55 17.41
CA ASP A 56 14.42 -5.57 16.58
C ASP A 56 15.94 -5.76 16.48
N ASP A 57 16.55 -6.51 17.40
CA ASP A 57 17.94 -6.97 17.36
C ASP A 57 18.11 -8.35 16.69
N ALA A 58 17.06 -8.89 16.08
CA ALA A 58 16.95 -10.23 15.51
C ALA A 58 17.07 -11.40 16.51
N SER A 59 16.98 -11.13 17.83
CA SER A 59 16.92 -12.18 18.84
C SER A 59 15.55 -12.86 18.83
N ALA A 60 15.51 -14.19 18.99
CA ALA A 60 14.24 -14.92 19.12
C ALA A 60 13.51 -14.53 20.42
N LEU A 61 12.21 -14.26 20.32
CA LEU A 61 11.37 -13.89 21.47
C LEU A 61 10.62 -15.10 22.01
N SER A 62 10.54 -15.23 23.34
CA SER A 62 9.74 -16.27 24.00
C SER A 62 8.67 -15.63 24.88
N ASN A 63 7.68 -16.40 25.34
CA ASN A 63 6.61 -15.94 26.22
C ASN A 63 5.82 -14.79 25.61
N TYR A 64 5.15 -15.07 24.50
CA TYR A 64 4.23 -14.18 23.80
C TYR A 64 2.89 -14.88 23.54
N THR A 65 1.88 -14.10 23.23
CA THR A 65 0.56 -14.59 22.84
C THR A 65 0.38 -14.38 21.35
N VAL A 66 -0.12 -15.38 20.64
CA VAL A 66 -0.52 -15.30 19.24
C VAL A 66 -2.03 -15.37 19.16
N LYS A 67 -2.63 -14.34 18.58
CA LYS A 67 -4.02 -14.33 18.14
C LYS A 67 -4.07 -14.75 16.68
N VAL A 68 -4.92 -15.71 16.36
CA VAL A 68 -5.10 -16.21 15.00
C VAL A 68 -6.57 -16.07 14.63
N THR A 69 -6.86 -15.29 13.60
CA THR A 69 -8.15 -15.25 12.94
C THR A 69 -8.07 -16.15 11.71
N ASP A 70 -8.89 -17.19 11.68
CA ASP A 70 -8.93 -18.16 10.57
C ASP A 70 -9.78 -17.67 9.37
N PRO A 71 -9.81 -18.39 8.23
CA PRO A 71 -10.60 -18.02 7.06
C PRO A 71 -12.11 -17.99 7.30
N SER A 72 -12.60 -18.66 8.34
CA SER A 72 -14.01 -18.61 8.76
C SER A 72 -14.33 -17.35 9.59
N GLY A 73 -13.30 -16.61 10.01
CA GLY A 73 -13.40 -15.46 10.92
C GLY A 73 -13.43 -15.86 12.39
N THR A 74 -13.02 -17.08 12.73
CA THR A 74 -12.93 -17.54 14.12
C THR A 74 -11.58 -17.12 14.71
N ASP A 75 -11.62 -16.51 15.89
CA ASP A 75 -10.43 -16.10 16.64
C ASP A 75 -9.99 -17.16 17.63
N SER A 76 -8.68 -17.38 17.74
CA SER A 76 -8.05 -18.23 18.75
C SER A 76 -6.83 -17.55 19.35
N GLU A 77 -6.54 -17.85 20.62
CA GLU A 77 -5.37 -17.34 21.34
C GLU A 77 -4.47 -18.50 21.77
N LEU A 78 -3.19 -18.40 21.43
CA LEU A 78 -2.17 -19.41 21.68
C LEU A 78 -0.99 -18.78 22.42
N ALA A 79 -0.57 -19.38 23.53
CA ALA A 79 0.63 -18.95 24.24
C ALA A 79 1.86 -19.66 23.67
N ALA A 80 2.88 -18.90 23.30
CA ALA A 80 4.15 -19.40 22.81
C ALA A 80 5.24 -19.25 23.87
N THR A 81 5.89 -20.35 24.24
CA THR A 81 6.99 -20.37 25.22
C THR A 81 8.37 -20.30 24.57
N SER A 82 8.44 -20.27 23.23
CA SER A 82 9.68 -20.29 22.45
C SER A 82 9.62 -19.31 21.28
N GLY A 83 10.75 -19.09 20.60
CA GLY A 83 10.88 -18.28 19.38
C GLY A 83 9.90 -18.62 18.27
N THR A 84 9.43 -19.86 18.26
CA THR A 84 8.58 -20.42 17.23
C THR A 84 7.31 -21.01 17.85
N LEU A 85 6.17 -20.76 17.21
CA LEU A 85 4.89 -21.40 17.49
C LEU A 85 4.40 -22.12 16.24
N GLU A 86 3.95 -23.36 16.39
CA GLU A 86 3.32 -24.12 15.31
C GLU A 86 1.80 -24.13 15.49
N ILE A 87 1.06 -23.76 14.45
CA ILE A 87 -0.40 -23.78 14.41
C ILE A 87 -0.81 -24.90 13.44
N GLY A 88 -1.45 -25.94 13.96
CA GLY A 88 -1.97 -27.06 13.15
C GLY A 88 -3.46 -26.95 12.84
N SER A 89 -4.01 -27.98 12.18
CA SER A 89 -5.43 -28.04 11.76
C SER A 89 -5.85 -26.87 10.86
N LEU A 90 -5.23 -26.81 9.68
CA LEU A 90 -5.40 -25.71 8.74
C LEU A 90 -6.62 -25.92 7.83
N SER A 91 -7.09 -24.81 7.27
CA SER A 91 -8.05 -24.76 6.19
C SER A 91 -7.53 -23.84 5.10
N THR A 92 -7.88 -24.10 3.84
CA THR A 92 -7.50 -23.19 2.75
C THR A 92 -8.18 -21.84 2.91
N GLY A 93 -7.40 -20.76 2.85
CA GLY A 93 -7.90 -19.39 2.93
C GLY A 93 -6.91 -18.41 3.55
N ASN A 94 -7.40 -17.22 3.90
CA ASN A 94 -6.59 -16.17 4.50
C ASN A 94 -6.68 -16.23 6.03
N TYR A 95 -5.52 -16.20 6.66
CA TYR A 95 -5.34 -16.08 8.10
C TYR A 95 -4.81 -14.69 8.43
N THR A 96 -5.22 -14.15 9.57
CA THR A 96 -4.57 -13.00 10.20
C THR A 96 -3.94 -13.48 11.49
N ILE A 97 -2.64 -13.21 11.65
CA ILE A 97 -1.83 -13.65 12.79
C ILE A 97 -1.33 -12.39 13.48
N GLU A 98 -1.71 -12.19 14.75
CA GLU A 98 -1.28 -11.09 15.59
C GLU A 98 -0.45 -11.62 16.77
N VAL A 99 0.73 -11.05 16.98
CA VAL A 99 1.61 -11.39 18.10
C VAL A 99 1.62 -10.26 19.11
N ILE A 100 1.35 -10.61 20.36
CA ILE A 100 1.28 -9.69 21.50
C ILE A 100 2.29 -10.13 22.55
N LYS A 101 3.11 -9.19 23.01
CA LYS A 101 4.08 -9.41 24.08
C LYS A 101 4.23 -8.14 24.93
N ASP A 102 4.15 -8.29 26.25
CA ASP A 102 4.38 -7.18 27.18
C ASP A 102 5.77 -6.56 27.00
N GLY A 103 5.83 -5.23 27.01
CA GLY A 103 7.05 -4.47 26.76
C GLY A 103 7.45 -4.37 25.29
N TYR A 104 6.60 -4.82 24.36
CA TYR A 104 6.80 -4.71 22.91
C TYR A 104 5.57 -4.09 22.25
N VAL A 105 5.78 -3.51 21.07
CA VAL A 105 4.68 -3.17 20.16
C VAL A 105 4.24 -4.45 19.45
N GLY A 106 2.96 -4.80 19.60
CA GLY A 106 2.36 -5.94 18.91
C GLY A 106 2.42 -5.79 17.40
N GLN A 107 2.46 -6.92 16.69
CA GLN A 107 2.57 -6.97 15.24
C GLN A 107 1.54 -7.92 14.68
N SER A 108 1.04 -7.62 13.48
CA SER A 108 0.14 -8.52 12.76
C SER A 108 0.58 -8.72 11.31
N GLY A 109 0.25 -9.88 10.76
CA GLY A 109 0.47 -10.20 9.36
C GLY A 109 -0.61 -11.12 8.83
N ASP A 110 -0.89 -10.96 7.54
CA ASP A 110 -1.82 -11.82 6.82
C ASP A 110 -1.07 -12.90 6.06
N LEU A 111 -1.61 -14.11 6.08
CA LEU A 111 -1.03 -15.28 5.41
C LEU A 111 -2.12 -16.01 4.62
N THR A 112 -1.89 -16.26 3.34
CA THR A 112 -2.76 -17.11 2.53
C THR A 112 -2.23 -18.54 2.55
N VAL A 113 -3.07 -19.46 3.01
CA VAL A 113 -2.83 -20.90 3.03
C VAL A 113 -3.57 -21.54 1.87
N GLU A 114 -2.84 -22.29 1.05
CA GLU A 114 -3.39 -23.10 -0.05
C GLU A 114 -2.98 -24.56 0.17
N LEU A 115 -3.87 -25.32 0.82
CA LEU A 115 -3.61 -26.74 1.08
C LEU A 115 -3.73 -27.55 -0.23
N PRO A 116 -2.84 -28.53 -0.46
CA PRO A 116 -2.97 -29.43 -1.59
C PRO A 116 -4.26 -30.26 -1.49
N GLU A 117 -4.86 -30.61 -2.64
CA GLU A 117 -6.06 -31.47 -2.69
C GLU A 117 -5.78 -32.89 -2.18
N ASP A 118 -4.51 -33.30 -2.16
CA ASP A 118 -4.03 -34.55 -1.58
C ASP A 118 -3.42 -34.28 -0.20
N GLU A 119 -4.12 -34.68 0.85
CA GLU A 119 -3.70 -34.49 2.25
C GLU A 119 -2.53 -35.40 2.66
N SER A 120 -2.00 -36.26 1.78
CA SER A 120 -0.89 -37.17 2.10
C SER A 120 0.49 -36.52 2.16
N SER A 121 0.63 -35.25 1.74
CA SER A 121 1.90 -34.51 1.80
C SER A 121 1.96 -33.56 2.99
N ASP A 122 3.13 -33.48 3.63
CA ASP A 122 3.42 -32.44 4.61
C ASP A 122 3.31 -31.05 3.95
N TYR A 123 2.65 -30.12 4.66
CA TYR A 123 2.50 -28.73 4.25
C TYR A 123 3.00 -27.82 5.37
N GLU A 124 3.95 -26.95 5.04
CA GLU A 124 4.45 -25.94 5.97
C GLU A 124 4.48 -24.59 5.28
N VAL A 125 3.96 -23.59 5.97
CA VAL A 125 4.12 -22.19 5.60
C VAL A 125 4.57 -21.41 6.83
N ALA A 126 5.45 -20.43 6.65
CA ALA A 126 5.98 -19.65 7.75
C ALA A 126 5.59 -18.18 7.62
N ILE A 127 5.43 -17.52 8.77
CA ILE A 127 5.37 -16.08 8.90
C ILE A 127 6.39 -15.64 9.94
N ASP A 128 7.20 -14.65 9.56
CA ASP A 128 8.20 -14.05 10.45
C ASP A 128 7.68 -12.68 10.90
N LEU A 129 7.57 -12.48 12.22
CA LEU A 129 7.06 -11.25 12.83
C LEU A 129 8.12 -10.65 13.77
N GLU A 130 8.62 -9.46 13.41
CA GLU A 130 9.61 -8.70 14.18
C GLU A 130 8.91 -7.70 15.11
N LEU A 131 8.98 -7.91 16.42
CA LEU A 131 8.43 -7.01 17.42
C LEU A 131 9.44 -5.95 17.82
N THR A 132 8.98 -4.71 17.95
CA THR A 132 9.82 -3.60 18.43
C THR A 132 9.71 -3.48 19.94
N LYS A 133 10.85 -3.47 20.63
CA LYS A 133 10.87 -3.31 22.09
C LYS A 133 10.49 -1.88 22.44
N LEU A 134 9.57 -1.72 23.39
CA LEU A 134 9.23 -0.41 23.94
C LEU A 134 10.42 0.16 24.74
N ALA A 135 10.65 1.46 24.60
CA ALA A 135 11.60 2.19 25.41
C ALA A 135 11.29 2.04 26.90
N ASP A 136 12.34 1.90 27.71
CA ASP A 136 12.21 1.95 29.16
C ASP A 136 11.56 3.30 29.55
N PRO A 137 10.53 3.28 30.40
CA PRO A 137 9.80 4.48 30.73
C PRO A 137 10.64 5.43 31.61
N VAL A 138 10.40 6.72 31.43
CA VAL A 138 10.96 7.80 32.23
C VAL A 138 9.86 8.36 33.14
N PRO A 139 10.09 8.47 34.46
CA PRO A 139 9.11 9.05 35.36
C PRO A 139 8.99 10.56 35.10
N VAL A 140 7.77 11.02 34.82
CA VAL A 140 7.43 12.44 34.63
C VAL A 140 6.54 12.89 35.79
N ASP A 141 6.89 14.01 36.43
CA ASP A 141 6.06 14.59 37.47
C ASP A 141 4.81 15.25 36.86
N ASN A 142 3.62 14.84 37.29
CA ASN A 142 2.36 15.30 36.72
C ASN A 142 2.13 16.80 36.94
N SER A 143 2.71 17.40 37.98
CA SER A 143 2.52 18.81 38.33
C SER A 143 3.48 19.74 37.59
N THR A 144 4.75 19.34 37.41
CA THR A 144 5.76 20.16 36.74
C THR A 144 5.96 19.79 35.27
N GLY A 145 5.54 18.59 34.87
CA GLY A 145 5.79 18.07 33.54
C GLY A 145 7.22 17.60 33.34
N GLY A 146 7.65 17.51 32.09
CA GLY A 146 9.01 17.09 31.74
C GLY A 146 9.19 16.78 30.26
N GLN A 147 10.42 16.43 29.89
CA GLN A 147 10.76 16.03 28.53
C GLN A 147 11.12 14.54 28.49
N VAL A 148 10.58 13.84 27.50
CA VAL A 148 10.88 12.44 27.23
C VAL A 148 11.50 12.35 25.83
N GLY A 149 12.78 11.99 25.77
CA GLY A 149 13.47 11.74 24.51
C GLY A 149 13.23 10.32 24.00
N THR A 150 13.42 10.10 22.71
CA THR A 150 13.47 8.75 22.13
C THR A 150 14.66 7.98 22.69
N ASN A 151 14.40 6.85 23.33
CA ASN A 151 15.42 5.84 23.53
C ASN A 151 15.35 4.88 22.34
N SER A 152 16.38 4.87 21.51
CA SER A 152 16.49 3.91 20.41
C SER A 152 16.56 2.51 21.04
N GLY A 153 15.55 1.66 20.84
CA GLY A 153 15.60 0.24 21.15
C GLY A 153 16.63 -0.50 20.27
N GLY A 154 17.92 -0.15 20.39
CA GLY A 154 19.01 -0.79 19.64
C GLY A 154 19.17 -0.39 18.17
N ARG A 155 18.31 0.46 17.58
CA ARG A 155 18.41 0.84 16.15
C ARG A 155 19.31 2.05 15.90
N THR A 156 20.36 1.86 15.08
CA THR A 156 21.42 2.86 14.78
C THR A 156 21.01 4.03 13.88
N ASN A 157 19.77 4.07 13.38
CA ASN A 157 19.26 5.12 12.48
C ASN A 157 17.89 5.68 12.94
N ALA A 158 17.58 5.60 14.23
CA ALA A 158 16.30 6.08 14.76
C ALA A 158 16.18 7.61 14.60
N VAL A 159 15.02 8.08 14.16
CA VAL A 159 14.66 9.50 14.16
C VAL A 159 14.70 10.00 15.60
N THR A 160 15.37 11.13 15.84
CA THR A 160 15.39 11.76 17.17
C THR A 160 14.04 12.42 17.38
N MET A 161 13.36 12.09 18.48
CA MET A 161 12.12 12.75 18.87
C MET A 161 12.15 13.14 20.33
N VAL A 162 11.48 14.24 20.65
CA VAL A 162 11.35 14.76 22.01
C VAL A 162 9.90 15.09 22.26
N LEU A 163 9.32 14.50 23.29
CA LEU A 163 7.99 14.82 23.80
C LEU A 163 8.14 15.78 24.97
N ASP A 164 7.62 16.99 24.83
CA ASP A 164 7.53 17.98 25.89
C ASP A 164 6.14 17.94 26.52
N ILE A 165 6.07 17.60 27.80
CA ILE A 165 4.84 17.44 28.56
C ILE A 165 4.75 18.63 29.53
N PRO A 166 3.84 19.60 29.30
CA PRO A 166 3.68 20.71 30.21
C PRO A 166 3.07 20.28 31.56
N GLY A 167 3.41 21.01 32.63
CA GLY A 167 2.91 20.75 33.98
C GLY A 167 1.38 20.73 34.07
N ASN A 168 0.84 19.73 34.76
CA ASN A 168 -0.58 19.41 34.88
C ASN A 168 -1.25 18.86 33.61
N ALA A 169 -0.48 18.49 32.57
CA ALA A 169 -1.03 17.83 31.38
C ALA A 169 -1.51 16.41 31.65
N ILE A 170 -0.84 15.71 32.58
CA ILE A 170 -1.25 14.38 33.00
C ILE A 170 -2.22 14.54 34.19
N PRO A 171 -3.43 13.97 34.12
CA PRO A 171 -4.38 14.06 35.23
C PRO A 171 -3.82 13.50 36.56
N GLY A 172 -4.15 14.16 37.66
CA GLY A 172 -3.83 13.70 39.02
C GLY A 172 -2.52 14.27 39.58
N THR A 173 -2.06 13.69 40.68
CA THR A 173 -0.82 14.07 41.41
C THR A 173 0.18 12.94 41.41
N GLY A 174 1.48 13.25 41.49
CA GLY A 174 2.56 12.25 41.57
C GLY A 174 3.34 12.14 40.27
N THR A 175 3.90 10.97 39.99
CA THR A 175 4.69 10.68 38.79
C THR A 175 4.01 9.65 37.91
N THR A 176 4.18 9.79 36.59
CA THR A 176 3.73 8.82 35.60
C THR A 176 4.91 8.37 34.74
N ASP A 177 5.04 7.05 34.57
CA ASP A 177 6.08 6.42 33.76
C ASP A 177 5.74 6.52 32.27
N ILE A 178 6.50 7.33 31.52
CA ILE A 178 6.26 7.62 30.09
C ILE A 178 7.37 7.06 29.22
N GLY A 179 7.02 6.26 28.22
CA GLY A 179 7.96 5.78 27.20
C GLY A 179 7.72 6.44 25.85
N LEU A 180 8.79 6.82 25.15
CA LEU A 180 8.75 7.28 23.75
C LEU A 180 9.63 6.38 22.89
N THR A 181 9.00 5.60 22.02
CA THR A 181 9.67 4.57 21.22
C THR A 181 9.55 4.89 19.73
N ALA A 182 10.68 4.98 19.03
CA ALA A 182 10.67 5.02 17.57
C ALA A 182 10.34 3.62 17.03
N LEU A 183 9.37 3.54 16.12
CA LEU A 183 8.96 2.29 15.48
C LEU A 183 9.56 2.18 14.08
N PRO A 184 9.79 0.96 13.57
CA PRO A 184 10.04 0.76 12.16
C PRO A 184 8.93 1.41 11.34
N VAL A 185 9.28 1.86 10.14
CA VAL A 185 8.29 2.30 9.16
C VAL A 185 7.36 1.10 8.90
N LEU A 186 6.13 1.18 9.43
CA LEU A 186 5.06 0.21 9.19
C LEU A 186 4.53 0.41 7.76
N ASN A 187 5.36 0.13 6.75
CA ASN A 187 4.93 0.22 5.37
C ASN A 187 4.27 -1.10 4.95
N THR A 188 2.97 -1.23 5.23
CA THR A 188 2.12 -2.21 4.53
C THR A 188 1.47 -1.62 3.29
N ASN A 189 1.48 -0.28 3.12
CA ASN A 189 0.91 0.40 1.96
C ASN A 189 1.99 1.18 1.19
N PRO A 190 2.42 0.72 -0.01
CA PRO A 190 3.44 1.40 -0.82
C PRO A 190 3.02 2.79 -1.34
N ASN A 191 1.81 3.25 -1.02
CA ASN A 191 1.32 4.60 -1.31
C ASN A 191 1.35 5.55 -0.10
N ASP A 192 1.70 5.07 1.09
CA ASP A 192 1.86 5.89 2.28
C ASP A 192 3.37 6.05 2.56
N PRO A 193 3.99 7.16 2.14
CA PRO A 193 5.38 7.44 2.43
C PRO A 193 5.53 7.85 3.89
N SER A 194 5.16 6.96 4.81
CA SER A 194 5.45 7.20 6.21
C SER A 194 6.95 7.18 6.39
N SER A 195 7.50 8.30 6.86
CA SER A 195 8.95 8.45 7.00
C SER A 195 9.44 7.80 8.29
N PHE A 196 8.57 7.67 9.29
CA PHE A 196 8.75 6.94 10.54
C PHE A 196 7.40 6.84 11.29
N ALA A 197 7.35 5.95 12.28
CA ALA A 197 6.27 5.86 13.24
C ALA A 197 6.83 5.86 14.67
N PHE A 198 6.00 6.11 15.67
CA PHE A 198 6.40 6.08 17.07
C PHE A 198 5.25 5.68 17.99
N ALA A 199 5.59 5.19 19.17
CA ALA A 199 4.66 4.87 20.25
C ALA A 199 4.97 5.71 21.49
N ILE A 200 3.91 6.23 22.12
CA ILE A 200 3.97 6.89 23.42
C ILE A 200 3.19 6.06 24.43
N THR A 201 3.87 5.55 25.45
CA THR A 201 3.27 4.74 26.51
C THR A 201 3.02 5.57 27.77
N PRO A 202 1.95 5.30 28.53
CA PRO A 202 0.92 4.28 28.27
C PRO A 202 -0.02 4.67 27.11
N LEU A 203 -0.33 3.71 26.23
CA LEU A 203 -0.98 3.92 24.92
C LEU A 203 -2.41 4.49 24.96
N THR A 204 -3.03 4.55 26.14
CA THR A 204 -4.43 4.96 26.31
C THR A 204 -4.57 6.20 27.18
N LEU A 205 -3.47 6.85 27.56
CA LEU A 205 -3.52 8.04 28.40
C LEU A 205 -4.05 9.23 27.61
N THR A 206 -5.09 9.87 28.14
CA THR A 206 -5.60 11.14 27.64
C THR A 206 -5.11 12.27 28.53
N LEU A 207 -4.60 13.32 27.91
CA LEU A 207 -4.07 14.50 28.58
C LEU A 207 -5.15 15.56 28.77
N THR A 208 -5.04 16.36 29.83
CA THR A 208 -5.91 17.51 30.10
C THR A 208 -5.55 18.74 29.27
N GLN A 209 -4.31 18.81 28.80
CA GLN A 209 -3.81 19.84 27.89
C GLN A 209 -2.80 19.20 26.91
N PRO A 210 -2.56 19.82 25.74
CA PRO A 210 -1.67 19.23 24.75
C PRO A 210 -0.22 19.14 25.23
N SER A 211 0.47 18.07 24.82
CA SER A 211 1.93 17.93 24.87
C SER A 211 2.49 18.05 23.46
N THR A 212 3.69 18.60 23.32
CA THR A 212 4.29 18.84 22.00
C THR A 212 5.33 17.77 21.70
N ILE A 213 5.13 16.99 20.64
CA ILE A 213 6.17 16.10 20.09
C ILE A 213 6.94 16.86 19.00
N THR A 214 8.27 16.81 19.06
CA THR A 214 9.18 17.38 18.04
C THR A 214 10.04 16.28 17.45
N PHE A 215 10.27 16.31 16.13
CA PHE A 215 11.01 15.29 15.41
C PHE A 215 11.66 15.83 14.13
N ASP A 216 12.68 15.14 13.63
CA ASP A 216 13.33 15.50 12.36
C ASP A 216 12.45 15.15 11.15
N LEU A 217 12.43 16.04 10.16
CA LEU A 217 11.69 15.90 8.92
C LEU A 217 12.63 15.77 7.70
N PRO A 218 12.26 14.98 6.67
CA PRO A 218 13.07 14.88 5.45
C PRO A 218 13.16 16.21 4.70
N GLN A 219 14.36 16.80 4.61
CA GLN A 219 14.59 18.10 3.95
C GLN A 219 14.03 18.16 2.52
N ALA A 220 14.14 17.06 1.77
CA ALA A 220 13.65 17.00 0.39
C ALA A 220 12.15 17.30 0.31
N LEU A 221 11.36 16.85 1.28
CA LEU A 221 9.91 17.06 1.34
C LEU A 221 9.56 18.46 1.85
N ILE A 222 10.31 18.97 2.83
CA ILE A 222 10.17 20.37 3.29
C ILE A 222 10.39 21.35 2.14
N ASN A 223 11.45 21.15 1.34
CA ASN A 223 11.77 22.00 0.20
C ASN A 223 10.69 22.01 -0.89
N LEU A 224 9.85 20.98 -0.92
CA LEU A 224 8.73 20.84 -1.85
C LEU A 224 7.43 21.46 -1.31
N GLY A 225 7.45 22.05 -0.10
CA GLY A 225 6.29 22.70 0.51
C GLY A 225 5.20 21.72 0.93
N VAL A 226 5.56 20.46 1.20
CA VAL A 226 4.61 19.42 1.60
C VAL A 226 4.21 19.62 3.07
N SER A 227 2.91 19.50 3.36
CA SER A 227 2.37 19.47 4.71
C SER A 227 2.37 18.04 5.25
N PHE A 228 2.50 17.92 6.57
CA PHE A 228 2.55 16.63 7.25
C PHE A 228 1.45 16.55 8.31
N ILE A 229 1.00 15.34 8.57
CA ILE A 229 0.07 14.99 9.64
C ILE A 229 0.59 13.76 10.38
N LEU A 230 0.37 13.69 11.68
CA LEU A 230 0.48 12.45 12.42
C LEU A 230 -0.86 11.73 12.37
N LYS A 231 -0.83 10.46 11.94
CA LYS A 231 -2.00 9.57 11.96
C LYS A 231 -1.88 8.58 13.08
N GLY A 232 -2.78 8.69 14.06
CA GLY A 232 -2.95 7.71 15.12
C GLY A 232 -3.60 6.43 14.60
N VAL A 233 -3.23 5.29 15.19
CA VAL A 233 -3.89 3.99 14.90
C VAL A 233 -5.39 3.98 15.22
N ASP A 234 -5.84 4.92 16.06
CA ASP A 234 -7.25 5.14 16.37
C ASP A 234 -7.98 6.06 15.37
N GLY A 235 -7.31 6.47 14.28
CA GLY A 235 -7.82 7.37 13.26
C GLY A 235 -7.66 8.86 13.60
N THR A 236 -7.03 9.21 14.73
CA THR A 236 -6.74 10.62 15.06
C THR A 236 -5.77 11.21 14.03
N GLU A 237 -6.07 12.37 13.48
CA GLU A 237 -5.14 13.12 12.63
C GLU A 237 -4.70 14.41 13.35
N VAL A 238 -3.39 14.59 13.52
CA VAL A 238 -2.80 15.76 14.19
C VAL A 238 -1.93 16.51 13.19
N PRO A 239 -2.19 17.80 12.91
CA PRO A 239 -1.37 18.58 11.99
C PRO A 239 0.04 18.77 12.53
N VAL A 240 1.02 18.73 11.63
CA VAL A 240 2.42 19.00 11.96
C VAL A 240 2.81 20.41 11.51
N THR A 241 3.31 21.19 12.45
CA THR A 241 3.95 22.48 12.17
C THR A 241 5.38 22.23 11.71
N VAL A 242 5.76 22.80 10.57
CA VAL A 242 7.09 22.59 9.98
C VAL A 242 7.98 23.80 10.28
N ASP A 243 9.10 23.56 10.96
CA ASP A 243 10.24 24.48 11.02
C ASP A 243 11.23 24.12 9.92
N ALA A 244 11.10 24.81 8.78
CA ALA A 244 11.93 24.58 7.62
C ALA A 244 13.41 24.94 7.83
N ALA A 245 13.73 25.83 8.79
CA ALA A 245 15.10 26.25 9.06
C ALA A 245 15.86 25.17 9.83
N ASN A 246 15.18 24.56 10.81
CA ASN A 246 15.77 23.53 11.67
C ASN A 246 15.50 22.10 11.20
N LYS A 247 14.74 21.93 10.11
CA LYS A 247 14.35 20.62 9.55
C LYS A 247 13.51 19.80 10.52
N GLN A 248 12.69 20.46 11.32
CA GLN A 248 11.91 19.83 12.36
C GLN A 248 10.42 19.96 12.09
N GLY A 249 9.68 18.95 12.51
CA GLY A 249 8.23 18.97 12.64
C GLY A 249 7.86 18.98 14.12
N SER A 250 6.80 19.70 14.47
CA SER A 250 6.19 19.63 15.80
C SER A 250 4.68 19.43 15.71
N ALA A 251 4.12 18.68 16.66
CA ALA A 251 2.69 18.42 16.72
C ALA A 251 2.22 18.39 18.18
N ASP A 252 1.04 18.95 18.40
CA ASP A 252 0.42 18.98 19.72
C ASP A 252 -0.56 17.81 19.87
N ILE A 253 -0.22 16.86 20.75
CA ILE A 253 -1.01 15.67 21.01
C ILE A 253 -1.73 15.80 22.34
N THR A 254 -2.98 15.33 22.39
CA THR A 254 -3.80 15.28 23.62
C THR A 254 -4.06 13.85 24.09
N LYS A 255 -3.55 12.87 23.36
CA LYS A 255 -3.71 11.46 23.64
C LYS A 255 -2.40 10.75 23.32
N PHE A 256 -2.01 9.80 24.17
CA PHE A 256 -0.90 8.90 23.88
C PHE A 256 -1.39 7.73 23.03
N GLY A 257 -0.46 7.05 22.36
CA GLY A 257 -0.79 6.02 21.40
C GLY A 257 0.33 5.80 20.38
N ILE A 258 -0.01 5.14 19.28
CA ILE A 258 0.89 4.90 18.15
C ILE A 258 0.53 5.86 17.04
N TYR A 259 1.53 6.58 16.53
CA TYR A 259 1.41 7.57 15.47
C TYR A 259 2.37 7.25 14.32
N GLY A 260 1.88 7.37 13.10
CA GLY A 260 2.71 7.40 11.89
C GLY A 260 2.75 8.82 11.33
N LEU A 261 3.93 9.29 10.88
CA LEU A 261 4.00 10.51 10.08
C LEU A 261 3.48 10.19 8.67
N ALA A 262 2.50 10.95 8.19
CA ALA A 262 1.99 10.85 6.83
C ALA A 262 2.06 12.21 6.13
N LEU A 263 2.03 12.21 4.80
CA LEU A 263 1.91 13.43 4.01
C LEU A 263 0.45 13.83 3.92
N ASP A 264 0.16 15.09 4.21
CA ASP A 264 -1.15 15.68 4.00
C ASP A 264 -1.26 16.17 2.55
N VAL A 265 -1.43 15.20 1.64
CA VAL A 265 -1.56 15.46 0.21
C VAL A 265 -2.80 14.83 -0.38
N SER A 266 -3.46 15.57 -1.25
CA SER A 266 -4.57 15.09 -2.07
C SER A 266 -4.13 14.98 -3.52
N ILE A 267 -4.33 13.81 -4.13
CA ILE A 267 -4.02 13.58 -5.54
C ILE A 267 -5.32 13.55 -6.34
N THR A 268 -5.57 14.59 -7.13
CA THR A 268 -6.67 14.62 -8.09
C THR A 268 -6.18 14.16 -9.45
N LYS A 269 -6.87 13.22 -10.09
CA LYS A 269 -6.58 12.80 -11.46
C LYS A 269 -7.49 13.53 -12.44
N THR A 270 -6.91 14.03 -13.52
CA THR A 270 -7.64 14.68 -14.61
C THR A 270 -7.39 13.93 -15.91
N ALA A 271 -8.44 13.74 -16.71
CA ALA A 271 -8.28 13.24 -18.06
C ALA A 271 -8.00 14.43 -18.98
N ASP A 272 -6.92 14.37 -19.73
CA ASP A 272 -6.61 15.32 -20.79
C ASP A 272 -6.56 14.59 -22.13
N VAL A 273 -7.22 15.11 -23.15
CA VAL A 273 -7.30 14.47 -24.47
C VAL A 273 -6.70 15.39 -25.50
N GLN A 274 -5.53 15.00 -26.02
CA GLN A 274 -4.95 15.66 -27.17
C GLN A 274 -5.49 15.04 -28.45
N THR A 275 -6.04 15.87 -29.34
CA THR A 275 -6.58 15.43 -30.62
C THR A 275 -5.94 16.24 -31.74
N ARG A 276 -5.52 15.57 -32.82
CA ARG A 276 -5.26 16.23 -34.11
C ARG A 276 -6.10 15.60 -35.20
N SER A 277 -6.58 16.46 -36.07
CA SER A 277 -7.25 16.06 -37.30
C SER A 277 -6.38 16.43 -38.49
N ALA A 278 -6.46 15.62 -39.53
CA ALA A 278 -5.95 15.94 -40.85
C ALA A 278 -6.99 15.60 -41.90
N GLN A 279 -6.87 16.25 -43.05
CA GLN A 279 -7.75 16.08 -44.20
C GLN A 279 -6.87 16.08 -45.44
N GLY A 280 -6.96 15.02 -46.24
CA GLY A 280 -6.31 14.95 -47.55
C GLY A 280 -7.19 15.59 -48.62
N ASN A 281 -6.59 16.03 -49.73
CA ASN A 281 -7.38 16.33 -50.93
C ASN A 281 -7.82 15.03 -51.63
N CYS A 282 -8.64 15.15 -52.67
CA CYS A 282 -9.15 14.00 -53.42
C CYS A 282 -7.99 13.20 -54.02
N GLY A 283 -7.94 11.89 -53.74
CA GLY A 283 -6.87 11.02 -54.21
C GLY A 283 -5.53 11.19 -53.51
N GLU A 284 -5.39 12.10 -52.54
CA GLU A 284 -4.16 12.25 -51.76
C GLU A 284 -4.16 11.34 -50.52
N ASP A 285 -2.97 10.90 -50.14
CA ASP A 285 -2.76 10.17 -48.90
C ASP A 285 -3.03 11.05 -47.68
N LEU A 286 -3.60 10.44 -46.64
CA LEU A 286 -3.76 11.09 -45.36
C LEU A 286 -2.65 10.68 -44.40
N ASN A 287 -1.72 11.60 -44.13
CA ASN A 287 -0.63 11.44 -43.19
C ASN A 287 -0.72 12.46 -42.06
N THR A 288 -0.95 12.00 -40.83
CA THR A 288 -0.78 12.85 -39.64
C THR A 288 -0.26 12.06 -38.46
N THR A 289 0.45 12.75 -37.57
CA THR A 289 1.03 12.17 -36.36
C THR A 289 0.63 13.00 -35.16
N VAL A 290 0.22 12.33 -34.09
CA VAL A 290 0.07 12.92 -32.77
C VAL A 290 1.11 12.31 -31.86
N GLU A 291 1.93 13.16 -31.26
CA GLU A 291 2.86 12.76 -30.21
C GLU A 291 2.40 13.34 -28.89
N GLY A 292 2.17 12.48 -27.91
CA GLY A 292 1.95 12.86 -26.53
C GLY A 292 3.23 12.60 -25.73
N LYS A 293 3.65 13.58 -24.94
CA LYS A 293 4.68 13.40 -23.90
C LYS A 293 4.04 13.60 -22.52
N ALA A 294 4.45 12.76 -21.58
CA ALA A 294 4.05 12.82 -20.18
C ALA A 294 5.31 12.74 -19.31
N THR A 295 5.45 13.70 -18.40
CA THR A 295 6.52 13.72 -17.39
C THR A 295 5.86 13.68 -16.03
N MET A 296 6.32 12.76 -15.18
CA MET A 296 5.98 12.77 -13.76
C MET A 296 6.91 13.75 -13.04
N GLY A 297 6.34 14.58 -12.18
CA GLY A 297 7.07 15.40 -11.22
C GLY A 297 7.62 14.57 -10.05
N ALA A 298 8.51 15.19 -9.29
CA ALA A 298 9.32 14.54 -8.27
C ALA A 298 8.48 14.02 -7.09
N ILE A 299 7.44 14.74 -6.67
CA ILE A 299 6.57 14.34 -5.57
C ILE A 299 5.81 13.09 -5.96
N PHE A 300 5.13 13.11 -7.12
CA PHE A 300 4.39 11.92 -7.59
C PHE A 300 5.29 10.70 -7.80
N ALA A 301 6.51 10.93 -8.30
CA ALA A 301 7.51 9.89 -8.48
C ALA A 301 7.89 9.24 -7.15
N GLN A 302 8.20 10.04 -6.12
CA GLN A 302 8.48 9.55 -4.76
C GLN A 302 7.28 8.81 -4.15
N LEU A 303 6.07 9.37 -4.23
CA LEU A 303 4.83 8.74 -3.74
C LEU A 303 4.53 7.38 -4.38
N LYS A 304 5.03 7.14 -5.59
CA LYS A 304 4.81 5.88 -6.32
C LYS A 304 6.03 4.97 -6.33
N GLY A 305 7.10 5.31 -5.62
CA GLY A 305 8.35 4.56 -5.65
C GLY A 305 8.94 4.45 -7.06
N LYS A 306 8.69 5.43 -7.92
CA LYS A 306 9.15 5.45 -9.32
C LYS A 306 10.18 6.54 -9.49
N THR A 307 11.18 6.29 -10.33
CA THR A 307 12.06 7.35 -10.82
C THR A 307 11.30 8.28 -11.77
N ASN A 308 11.75 9.53 -11.89
CA ASN A 308 11.23 10.45 -12.90
C ASN A 308 11.32 9.79 -14.28
N ARG A 309 10.17 9.50 -14.87
CA ARG A 309 10.07 8.86 -16.19
C ARG A 309 9.39 9.82 -17.16
N SER A 310 10.02 9.98 -18.31
CA SER A 310 9.38 10.56 -19.48
C SER A 310 8.74 9.43 -20.26
N LEU A 311 7.45 9.56 -20.57
CA LEU A 311 6.70 8.64 -21.40
C LEU A 311 6.34 9.36 -22.68
N SER A 312 6.64 8.76 -23.84
CA SER A 312 6.18 9.25 -25.14
C SER A 312 5.25 8.22 -25.78
N LYS A 313 4.21 8.71 -26.44
CA LYS A 313 3.31 7.90 -27.27
C LYS A 313 3.07 8.61 -28.59
N THR A 314 3.30 7.88 -29.68
CA THR A 314 3.07 8.36 -31.04
C THR A 314 1.92 7.59 -31.66
N VAL A 315 0.93 8.29 -32.21
CA VAL A 315 -0.17 7.71 -32.98
C VAL A 315 -0.11 8.27 -34.39
N LYS A 316 -0.01 7.38 -35.37
CA LYS A 316 0.05 7.74 -36.79
C LYS A 316 -1.28 7.40 -37.45
N VAL A 317 -1.79 8.35 -38.24
CA VAL A 317 -2.87 8.13 -39.19
C VAL A 317 -2.20 8.03 -40.54
N GLN A 318 -2.24 6.83 -41.12
CA GLN A 318 -1.79 6.59 -42.49
C GLN A 318 -2.91 5.84 -43.20
N LYS A 319 -3.53 6.48 -44.17
CA LYS A 319 -4.53 5.84 -45.04
C LYS A 319 -4.25 6.24 -46.48
N SER A 320 -4.13 5.23 -47.34
CA SER A 320 -3.90 5.46 -48.76
C SER A 320 -5.12 6.11 -49.39
N GLY A 321 -4.87 7.12 -50.24
CA GLY A 321 -5.89 7.83 -50.98
C GLY A 321 -6.71 6.90 -51.87
N GLN A 322 -8.02 7.16 -51.96
CA GLN A 322 -8.85 6.62 -53.04
C GLN A 322 -9.12 7.76 -54.03
N PRO A 323 -9.00 7.54 -55.35
CA PRO A 323 -8.98 8.62 -56.35
C PRO A 323 -10.23 9.50 -56.36
N PHE A 324 -11.34 9.03 -55.79
CA PHE A 324 -12.62 9.73 -55.76
C PHE A 324 -13.09 10.13 -54.35
N PHE A 325 -12.26 9.97 -53.32
CA PHE A 325 -12.66 10.30 -51.96
C PHE A 325 -11.69 11.29 -51.32
N GLN A 326 -12.26 12.30 -50.69
CA GLN A 326 -11.59 13.07 -49.67
C GLN A 326 -11.63 12.28 -48.37
N ILE A 327 -10.47 12.06 -47.76
CA ILE A 327 -10.34 11.33 -46.49
C ILE A 327 -10.03 12.34 -45.39
N LYS A 328 -10.84 12.33 -44.33
CA LYS A 328 -10.54 13.01 -43.07
C LYS A 328 -10.24 11.96 -42.01
N GLY A 329 -9.19 12.17 -41.25
CA GLY A 329 -8.81 11.28 -40.16
C GLY A 329 -8.43 12.07 -38.93
N THR A 330 -8.77 11.51 -37.79
CA THR A 330 -8.53 12.12 -36.49
C THR A 330 -7.79 11.10 -35.63
N ALA A 331 -6.65 11.52 -35.08
CA ALA A 331 -5.94 10.78 -34.06
C ALA A 331 -6.03 11.51 -32.72
N SER A 332 -6.34 10.75 -31.68
CA SER A 332 -6.42 11.26 -30.31
C SER A 332 -5.55 10.41 -29.38
N ILE A 333 -4.85 11.08 -28.47
CA ILE A 333 -4.13 10.47 -27.35
C ILE A 333 -4.76 11.00 -26.07
N GLN A 334 -5.23 10.09 -25.23
CA GLN A 334 -5.66 10.45 -23.87
C GLN A 334 -4.47 10.35 -22.93
N ARG A 335 -4.22 11.43 -22.19
CA ARG A 335 -3.26 11.51 -21.09
C ARG A 335 -4.02 11.50 -19.76
N VAL A 336 -3.37 10.93 -18.75
CA VAL A 336 -3.87 10.97 -17.37
C VAL A 336 -3.05 12.02 -16.62
N GLY A 337 -3.60 13.22 -16.55
CA GLY A 337 -3.09 14.30 -15.73
C GLY A 337 -3.28 14.00 -14.24
N TYR A 338 -2.47 14.63 -13.42
CA TYR A 338 -2.67 14.66 -11.98
C TYR A 338 -2.33 16.05 -11.44
N THR A 339 -2.95 16.38 -10.32
CA THR A 339 -2.65 17.54 -9.48
C THR A 339 -2.50 17.03 -8.05
N ILE A 340 -1.37 17.33 -7.43
CA ILE A 340 -1.13 17.10 -6.01
C ILE A 340 -1.31 18.43 -5.31
N THR A 341 -2.21 18.45 -4.33
CA THR A 341 -2.43 19.58 -3.45
C THR A 341 -2.02 19.23 -2.02
N SER A 342 -1.51 20.21 -1.29
CA SER A 342 -1.22 20.15 0.14
C SER A 342 -2.02 21.27 0.79
N GLY A 343 -3.01 20.92 1.61
CA GLY A 343 -4.08 21.84 1.97
C GLY A 343 -4.73 22.48 0.72
N ASN A 344 -4.70 23.80 0.63
CA ASN A 344 -5.26 24.57 -0.49
C ASN A 344 -4.24 24.89 -1.61
N ALA A 345 -2.96 24.56 -1.43
CA ALA A 345 -1.92 24.87 -2.41
C ALA A 345 -1.72 23.71 -3.38
N THR A 346 -1.62 24.02 -4.68
CA THR A 346 -1.10 23.05 -5.66
C THR A 346 0.41 23.01 -5.56
N ILE A 347 0.95 21.87 -5.15
CA ILE A 347 2.40 21.66 -5.00
C ILE A 347 3.02 20.99 -6.22
N GLU A 348 2.23 20.20 -6.97
CA GLU A 348 2.69 19.58 -8.21
C GLU A 348 1.51 19.35 -9.17
N SER A 349 1.75 19.50 -10.47
CA SER A 349 0.85 18.98 -11.49
C SER A 349 1.66 18.37 -12.63
N GLY A 350 1.13 17.33 -13.25
CA GLY A 350 1.87 16.59 -14.27
C GLY A 350 1.01 15.55 -14.96
N PHE A 351 1.68 14.61 -15.63
CA PHE A 351 1.02 13.49 -16.31
C PHE A 351 1.61 12.18 -15.83
N SER A 352 0.74 11.29 -15.36
CA SER A 352 1.11 9.98 -14.81
C SER A 352 1.15 8.87 -15.87
N GLY A 353 0.59 9.12 -17.06
CA GLY A 353 0.59 8.15 -18.15
C GLY A 353 -0.40 8.47 -19.27
N PHE A 354 -0.69 7.46 -20.10
CA PHE A 354 -1.62 7.52 -21.21
C PHE A 354 -2.84 6.64 -20.94
N GLY A 355 -4.05 7.20 -21.09
CA GLY A 355 -5.32 6.50 -20.88
C GLY A 355 -5.82 5.73 -22.12
N GLY A 356 -5.28 6.00 -23.30
CA GLY A 356 -5.72 5.37 -24.54
C GLY A 356 -5.25 6.11 -25.79
N ALA A 357 -5.47 5.50 -26.95
CA ALA A 357 -5.33 6.15 -28.26
C ALA A 357 -6.53 5.77 -29.14
N LYS A 358 -7.02 6.70 -29.95
CA LYS A 358 -8.13 6.49 -30.87
C LYS A 358 -7.77 7.04 -32.25
N VAL A 359 -8.10 6.30 -33.30
CA VAL A 359 -8.01 6.78 -34.68
C VAL A 359 -9.38 6.60 -35.32
N GLU A 360 -9.91 7.67 -35.92
CA GLU A 360 -11.18 7.67 -36.63
C GLU A 360 -10.98 8.17 -38.06
N TYR A 361 -11.76 7.62 -38.99
CA TYR A 361 -11.76 8.00 -40.39
C TYR A 361 -13.17 8.28 -40.88
N SER A 362 -13.30 9.29 -41.73
CA SER A 362 -14.48 9.53 -42.55
C SER A 362 -14.05 9.84 -43.98
N SER A 363 -14.81 9.36 -44.95
CA SER A 363 -14.59 9.67 -46.36
C SER A 363 -15.80 10.41 -46.93
N LYS A 364 -15.54 11.32 -47.87
CA LYS A 364 -16.55 12.03 -48.65
C LYS A 364 -16.21 11.89 -50.12
N GLU A 365 -17.18 11.50 -50.94
CA GLU A 365 -17.01 11.43 -52.40
C GLU A 365 -16.74 12.82 -52.96
N CYS A 366 -15.73 12.89 -53.83
CA CYS A 366 -15.39 14.05 -54.63
C CYS A 366 -16.13 13.94 -55.96
N HIS A 367 -17.36 14.44 -56.02
CA HIS A 367 -17.97 14.68 -57.31
C HIS A 367 -17.37 15.95 -57.90
N ASP A 368 -16.81 15.83 -59.10
CA ASP A 368 -16.55 16.98 -59.94
C ASP A 368 -17.92 17.65 -60.17
N SER A 369 -18.07 18.91 -59.78
CA SER A 369 -19.32 19.65 -60.01
C SER A 369 -19.52 20.03 -61.49
N GLY A 370 -18.75 19.43 -62.39
CA GLY A 370 -18.90 19.54 -63.84
C GLY A 370 -19.85 18.47 -64.36
N GLY A 371 -21.06 18.89 -64.73
CA GLY A 371 -21.90 18.16 -65.67
C GLY A 371 -21.37 18.19 -67.09
#